data_AF-A0A0N4X518-F1
#
_entry.id   AF-A0A0N4X518-F1
#
_cell.length_a   1.000
_cell.length_b   1.000
_cell.length_c   1.000
_cell.angle_alpha   90.00
_cell.angle_beta   90.00
_cell.angle_gamma   90.00
#
_symmetry.space_group_name_H-M   'P 1'
#
loop_
_entity.id
_entity.type
_entity.pdbx_description
1 polymer ?
#
loop_
_entity_poly.entity_id
_entity_poly.type
_entity_poly.pdbx_seq_one_letter_code
_entity_poly.pdbx_strand_id
1 'polypeptide(L)'
;MLALQLLSTLLNDFNSQAGMESVNKHRKGIALFRDSHIFEIFETSVSLLEAISRKDLASLQMPFVLAVLDLCLNTLLFDFIGSLSDETSEDNYTVQVPTIWRTAFTDGKLVDLIFQLYIKLPSVASDKILHIGVQLASVRRTLFNGSERQTYLEHVVAGVKRVIENPEKLTEQPAFHEFCRMVSRLKTNFQLCELIKVPDYAAVMRLLAQFTVESLRMMELSANSTYFLLTFWQRMVTSVPYVRSSEDHLLNLCCPEIMTAFVESRLQN
;
A
#
# COMPACT_ATOMS: atom_id res chain seq x y z
N MET A 1 -9.84 1.43 -24.10
CA MET A 1 -8.97 0.28 -23.83
C MET A 1 -7.60 0.46 -24.48
N LEU A 2 -7.50 0.63 -25.81
CA LEU A 2 -6.23 0.85 -26.51
C LEU A 2 -5.39 2.02 -25.95
N ALA A 3 -6.00 3.18 -25.70
CA ALA A 3 -5.29 4.32 -25.12
C ALA A 3 -4.66 4.02 -23.75
N LEU A 4 -5.36 3.26 -22.89
CA LEU A 4 -4.83 2.87 -21.57
C LEU A 4 -3.65 1.92 -21.71
N GLN A 5 -3.74 0.96 -22.63
CA GLN A 5 -2.65 0.03 -22.92
C GLN A 5 -1.42 0.77 -23.44
N LEU A 6 -1.59 1.72 -24.36
CA LEU A 6 -0.50 2.55 -24.86
C LEU A 6 0.18 3.36 -23.76
N LEU A 7 -0.59 4.00 -22.88
CA LEU A 7 -0.04 4.76 -21.74
C LEU A 7 0.71 3.84 -20.75
N SER A 8 0.16 2.65 -20.48
CA SER A 8 0.80 1.66 -19.62
C SER A 8 2.10 1.12 -20.23
N THR A 9 2.12 0.83 -21.54
CA THR A 9 3.33 0.42 -22.25
C THR A 9 4.37 1.53 -22.21
N LEU A 10 3.97 2.78 -22.45
CA LEU A 10 4.86 3.94 -22.39
C LEU A 10 5.52 4.09 -21.01
N LEU A 11 4.74 3.97 -19.93
CA LEU A 11 5.27 4.01 -18.57
C LEU A 11 6.32 2.91 -18.35
N ASN A 12 6.00 1.68 -18.74
CA ASN A 12 6.89 0.54 -18.57
C ASN A 12 8.17 0.67 -19.41
N ASP A 13 8.07 1.15 -20.64
CA ASP A 13 9.22 1.35 -21.53
C ASP A 13 10.15 2.44 -21.00
N PHE A 14 9.61 3.55 -20.48
CA PHE A 14 10.43 4.59 -19.84
C PHE A 14 11.01 4.15 -18.50
N ASN A 15 10.35 3.26 -17.77
CA ASN A 15 10.85 2.70 -16.51
C ASN A 15 11.87 1.57 -16.73
N SER A 16 11.92 1.01 -17.95
CA SER A 16 12.85 -0.04 -18.36
C SER A 16 14.14 0.55 -18.91
N GLN A 17 15.29 -0.01 -18.52
CA GLN A 17 16.58 0.30 -19.13
C GLN A 17 16.87 -0.55 -20.38
N ALA A 18 15.94 -1.42 -20.79
CA ALA A 18 16.15 -2.35 -21.88
C ALA A 18 16.28 -1.65 -23.25
N GLY A 19 17.26 -2.06 -24.05
CA GLY A 19 17.41 -1.62 -25.44
C GLY A 19 17.97 -0.22 -25.64
N MET A 20 18.50 0.44 -24.60
CA MET A 20 19.03 1.81 -24.69
C MET A 20 20.54 1.85 -24.95
N GLU A 21 20.94 2.49 -26.05
CA GLU A 21 22.36 2.66 -26.43
C GLU A 21 23.12 3.67 -25.55
N SER A 22 22.42 4.62 -24.92
CA SER A 22 23.03 5.69 -24.12
C SER A 22 22.28 5.99 -22.83
N VAL A 23 22.89 5.62 -21.70
CA VAL A 23 22.36 5.85 -20.34
C VAL A 23 22.07 7.34 -20.08
N ASN A 24 22.94 8.25 -20.54
CA ASN A 24 22.76 9.69 -20.33
C ASN A 24 21.57 10.27 -21.11
N LYS A 25 21.32 9.80 -22.34
CA LYS A 25 20.14 10.21 -23.11
C LYS A 25 18.86 9.67 -22.48
N HIS A 26 18.88 8.41 -22.06
CA HIS A 26 17.75 7.77 -21.41
C HIS A 26 17.37 8.46 -20.09
N ARG A 27 18.34 8.77 -19.22
CA ARG A 27 18.08 9.55 -17.98
C ARG A 27 17.45 10.92 -18.25
N LYS A 28 17.88 11.62 -19.29
CA LYS A 28 17.25 12.90 -19.69
C LYS A 28 15.82 12.70 -20.19
N GLY A 29 15.58 11.66 -20.99
CA GLY A 29 14.25 11.29 -21.47
C GLY A 29 13.29 10.95 -20.33
N ILE A 30 13.73 10.12 -19.38
CA ILE A 30 12.99 9.78 -18.15
C ILE A 30 12.63 11.05 -17.38
N ALA A 31 13.60 11.93 -17.12
CA ALA A 31 13.35 13.16 -16.38
C ALA A 31 12.29 14.04 -17.06
N LEU A 32 12.39 14.23 -18.38
CA LEU A 32 11.42 15.01 -19.15
C LEU A 32 10.02 14.38 -19.12
N PHE A 33 9.93 13.07 -19.31
CA PHE A 33 8.66 12.34 -19.28
C PHE A 33 8.00 12.40 -17.89
N ARG A 34 8.80 12.16 -16.84
CA ARG A 34 8.41 12.28 -15.43
C ARG A 34 7.84 13.64 -15.10
N ASP A 35 8.54 14.69 -15.50
CA ASP A 35 8.20 16.06 -15.10
C ASP A 35 7.06 16.64 -15.95
N SER A 36 6.82 16.11 -17.16
CA SER A 36 5.83 16.69 -18.10
C SER A 36 4.53 15.89 -18.23
N HIS A 37 4.55 14.57 -18.02
CA HIS A 37 3.44 13.70 -18.45
C HIS A 37 2.92 12.74 -17.39
N ILE A 38 3.78 12.19 -16.52
CA ILE A 38 3.35 11.11 -15.60
C ILE A 38 2.25 11.60 -14.65
N PHE A 39 2.31 12.84 -14.19
CA PHE A 39 1.27 13.38 -13.31
C PHE A 39 -0.10 13.45 -14.00
N GLU A 40 -0.16 13.89 -15.25
CA GLU A 40 -1.39 13.95 -16.03
C GLU A 40 -1.98 12.54 -16.28
N ILE A 41 -1.10 11.56 -16.54
CA ILE A 41 -1.50 10.15 -16.68
C ILE A 41 -2.08 9.62 -15.36
N PHE A 42 -1.44 9.94 -14.23
CA PHE A 42 -1.93 9.59 -12.91
C PHE A 42 -3.30 10.22 -12.61
N GLU A 43 -3.46 11.54 -12.80
CA GLU A 43 -4.73 12.24 -12.61
C GLU A 43 -5.85 11.68 -13.51
N THR A 44 -5.51 11.33 -14.76
CA THR A 44 -6.44 10.66 -15.68
C THR A 44 -6.86 9.30 -15.13
N SER A 45 -5.92 8.49 -14.64
CA SER A 45 -6.23 7.18 -14.05
C SER A 45 -7.14 7.31 -12.83
N VAL A 46 -6.88 8.28 -11.93
CA VAL A 46 -7.70 8.54 -10.74
C VAL A 46 -9.10 9.00 -11.14
N SER A 47 -9.22 9.90 -12.10
CA SER A 47 -10.52 10.38 -12.60
C SER A 47 -11.37 9.22 -13.18
N LEU A 48 -10.74 8.27 -13.88
CA LEU A 48 -11.41 7.07 -14.37
C LEU A 48 -11.81 6.12 -13.23
N LEU A 49 -10.98 5.95 -12.20
CA LEU A 49 -11.32 5.17 -11.00
C LEU A 49 -12.50 5.78 -10.25
N GLU A 50 -12.59 7.10 -10.13
CA GLU A 50 -13.77 7.76 -9.57
C GLU A 50 -15.03 7.59 -10.42
N ALA A 51 -14.89 7.58 -11.76
CA ALA A 51 -16.02 7.27 -12.62
C ALA A 51 -16.48 5.81 -12.44
N ILE A 52 -15.54 4.88 -12.26
CA ILE A 52 -15.82 3.48 -11.94
C ILE A 52 -16.51 3.35 -10.57
N SER A 53 -16.09 4.10 -9.55
CA SER A 53 -16.68 4.04 -8.21
C SER A 53 -18.15 4.52 -8.18
N ARG A 54 -18.56 5.35 -9.15
CA ARG A 54 -19.94 5.86 -9.28
C ARG A 54 -20.88 4.99 -10.12
N LYS A 55 -20.36 4.13 -11.02
CA LYS A 55 -21.17 3.27 -11.90
C LYS A 55 -21.71 2.02 -11.20
N ASP A 56 -22.84 1.48 -11.63
CA ASP A 56 -23.30 0.20 -11.09
C ASP A 56 -22.35 -0.95 -11.48
N LEU A 57 -22.13 -1.92 -10.58
CA LEU A 57 -21.20 -3.03 -10.79
C LEU A 57 -21.56 -3.84 -12.04
N ALA A 58 -22.85 -4.06 -12.31
CA ALA A 58 -23.33 -4.79 -13.48
C ALA A 58 -22.97 -4.10 -14.82
N SER A 59 -22.72 -2.78 -14.79
CA SER A 59 -22.35 -2.00 -15.98
C SER A 59 -20.84 -1.95 -16.24
N LEU A 60 -20.02 -2.46 -15.30
CA LEU A 60 -18.57 -2.40 -15.39
C LEU A 60 -18.03 -3.53 -16.26
N GLN A 61 -17.17 -3.17 -17.21
CA GLN A 61 -16.37 -4.14 -17.94
C GLN A 61 -15.07 -4.39 -17.17
N MET A 62 -14.95 -5.57 -16.55
CA MET A 62 -13.79 -5.89 -15.70
C MET A 62 -12.43 -5.73 -16.42
N PRO A 63 -12.25 -6.10 -17.69
CA PRO A 63 -10.98 -5.86 -18.39
C PRO A 63 -10.63 -4.36 -18.48
N PHE A 64 -11.62 -3.48 -18.60
CA PHE A 64 -11.39 -2.04 -18.57
C PHE A 64 -11.01 -1.57 -17.16
N VAL A 65 -11.71 -2.04 -16.13
CA VAL A 65 -11.41 -1.70 -14.72
C VAL A 65 -9.98 -2.10 -14.36
N LEU A 66 -9.58 -3.33 -14.70
CA LEU A 66 -8.22 -3.83 -14.45
C LEU A 66 -7.17 -3.00 -15.18
N ALA A 67 -7.42 -2.61 -16.44
CA ALA A 67 -6.51 -1.75 -17.19
C ALA A 67 -6.35 -0.34 -16.58
N VAL A 68 -7.40 0.22 -15.98
CA VAL A 68 -7.32 1.51 -15.27
C VAL A 68 -6.55 1.36 -13.97
N LEU A 69 -6.78 0.28 -13.20
CA LEU A 69 -6.01 -0.03 -11.99
C LEU A 69 -4.53 -0.21 -12.31
N ASP A 70 -4.20 -0.93 -13.38
CA ASP A 70 -2.81 -1.09 -13.85
C ASP A 70 -2.17 0.24 -14.22
N LEU A 71 -2.90 1.11 -14.93
CA LEU A 71 -2.37 2.42 -15.28
C LEU A 71 -2.06 3.24 -14.02
N CYS A 72 -2.97 3.27 -13.05
CA CYS A 72 -2.76 3.97 -11.78
C CYS A 72 -1.56 3.39 -11.02
N LEU A 73 -1.50 2.07 -10.88
CA LEU A 73 -0.41 1.38 -10.19
C LEU A 73 0.95 1.65 -10.85
N ASN A 74 1.03 1.58 -12.19
CA ASN A 74 2.29 1.79 -12.92
C ASN A 74 2.82 3.23 -12.77
N THR A 75 1.94 4.23 -12.63
CA THR A 75 2.39 5.59 -12.32
C THR A 75 2.99 5.72 -10.92
N LEU A 76 2.50 4.96 -9.94
CA LEU A 76 3.02 4.96 -8.57
C LEU A 76 4.32 4.13 -8.42
N LEU A 77 4.49 3.11 -9.26
CA LEU A 77 5.67 2.25 -9.33
C LEU A 77 6.82 2.82 -10.18
N PHE A 78 6.61 3.97 -10.82
CA PHE A 78 7.64 4.60 -11.64
C PHE A 78 8.87 4.98 -10.81
N ASP A 79 10.09 4.75 -11.31
CA ASP A 79 11.32 5.15 -10.64
C ASP A 79 11.57 6.66 -10.82
N PHE A 80 11.08 7.43 -9.84
CA PHE A 80 11.20 8.90 -9.86
C PHE A 80 12.62 9.41 -9.57
N ILE A 81 13.52 8.59 -9.03
CA ILE A 81 14.84 9.02 -8.53
C ILE A 81 15.98 8.52 -9.43
N GLY A 82 15.72 7.49 -10.24
CA GLY A 82 16.74 6.82 -11.02
C GLY A 82 17.62 5.92 -10.16
N SER A 83 17.09 5.41 -9.04
CA SER A 83 17.80 4.46 -8.20
C SER A 83 17.71 3.08 -8.85
N LEU A 84 18.87 2.47 -9.14
CA LEU A 84 18.94 1.02 -9.29
C LEU A 84 18.41 0.45 -7.98
N SER A 85 17.18 -0.08 -8.01
CA SER A 85 16.58 -0.67 -6.82
C SER A 85 17.44 -1.87 -6.43
N ASP A 86 18.27 -1.70 -5.42
CA ASP A 86 18.86 -2.83 -4.72
C ASP A 86 17.72 -3.52 -3.96
N GLU A 87 17.12 -4.51 -4.62
CA GLU A 87 15.97 -5.29 -4.12
C GLU A 87 16.26 -6.01 -2.80
N THR A 88 17.52 -6.01 -2.34
CA THR A 88 17.95 -6.63 -1.09
C THR A 88 17.78 -5.73 0.14
N SER A 89 17.47 -4.43 -0.03
CA SER A 89 17.34 -3.47 1.08
C SER A 89 15.88 -3.15 1.45
N GLU A 90 15.44 -3.60 2.63
CA GLU A 90 14.06 -3.37 3.12
C GLU A 90 13.67 -1.90 3.25
N ASP A 91 14.65 -1.03 3.45
CA ASP A 91 14.46 0.37 3.87
C ASP A 91 14.22 1.35 2.72
N ASN A 92 14.36 0.94 1.45
CA ASN A 92 14.38 1.86 0.30
C ASN A 92 13.09 1.95 -0.54
N TYR A 93 11.98 1.37 -0.10
CA TYR A 93 10.74 1.30 -0.90
C TYR A 93 9.71 2.40 -0.60
N THR A 94 10.15 3.61 -0.24
CA THR A 94 9.21 4.74 -0.18
C THR A 94 8.87 5.21 -1.59
N VAL A 95 7.59 5.48 -1.85
CA VAL A 95 7.15 6.12 -3.09
C VAL A 95 7.58 7.59 -3.06
N GLN A 96 8.49 7.97 -3.97
CA GLN A 96 9.13 9.29 -3.99
C GLN A 96 8.64 10.17 -5.14
N VAL A 97 7.32 10.37 -5.22
CA VAL A 97 6.72 11.26 -6.22
C VAL A 97 7.26 12.70 -6.13
N PRO A 98 7.26 13.44 -7.26
CA PRO A 98 7.56 14.86 -7.29
C PRO A 98 6.63 15.67 -6.37
N THR A 99 7.14 16.77 -5.80
CA THR A 99 6.38 17.59 -4.84
C THR A 99 5.09 18.18 -5.43
N ILE A 100 5.03 18.39 -6.74
CA ILE A 100 3.81 18.86 -7.42
C ILE A 100 2.62 17.91 -7.25
N TRP A 101 2.86 16.62 -6.97
CA TRP A 101 1.81 15.64 -6.73
C TRP A 101 1.19 15.73 -5.33
N ARG A 102 1.78 16.51 -4.42
CA ARG A 102 1.42 16.55 -2.99
C ARG A 102 -0.09 16.67 -2.76
N THR A 103 -0.77 17.55 -3.50
CA THR A 103 -2.20 17.82 -3.36
C THR A 103 -3.09 16.61 -3.65
N ALA A 104 -2.63 15.67 -4.47
CA ALA A 104 -3.35 14.44 -4.77
C ALA A 104 -3.40 13.46 -3.58
N PHE A 105 -2.54 13.65 -2.57
CA PHE A 105 -2.44 12.78 -1.40
C PHE A 105 -2.91 13.47 -0.11
N THR A 106 -2.71 14.78 0.03
CA THR A 106 -2.85 15.48 1.32
C THR A 106 -4.22 15.38 2.00
N ASP A 107 -5.30 15.21 1.23
CA ASP A 107 -6.65 15.12 1.78
C ASP A 107 -7.15 13.68 1.99
N GLY A 108 -6.33 12.68 1.68
CA GLY A 108 -6.67 11.26 1.86
C GLY A 108 -7.76 10.71 0.93
N LYS A 109 -8.36 11.52 0.04
CA LYS A 109 -9.50 11.07 -0.78
C LYS A 109 -9.15 9.93 -1.73
N LEU A 110 -7.93 9.93 -2.27
CA LEU A 110 -7.46 8.84 -3.11
C LEU A 110 -7.40 7.52 -2.31
N VAL A 111 -6.94 7.59 -1.06
CA VAL A 111 -6.90 6.42 -0.16
C VAL A 111 -8.32 5.88 0.03
N ASP A 112 -9.27 6.77 0.36
CA ASP A 112 -10.68 6.39 0.52
C ASP A 112 -11.26 5.76 -0.75
N LEU A 113 -10.98 6.34 -1.92
CA LEU A 113 -11.42 5.81 -3.22
C LEU A 113 -10.91 4.39 -3.45
N ILE A 114 -9.62 4.13 -3.21
CA ILE A 114 -9.02 2.81 -3.42
C ILE A 114 -9.68 1.77 -2.50
N PHE A 115 -9.90 2.08 -1.22
CA PHE A 115 -10.57 1.14 -0.31
C PHE A 115 -12.08 1.03 -0.54
N GLN A 116 -12.74 2.07 -1.07
CA GLN A 116 -14.12 1.97 -1.54
C GLN A 116 -14.22 1.00 -2.73
N LEU A 117 -13.26 1.07 -3.65
CA LEU A 117 -13.16 0.15 -4.79
C LEU A 117 -12.88 -1.28 -4.31
N TYR A 118 -12.05 -1.47 -3.28
CA TYR A 118 -11.84 -2.79 -2.67
C TYR A 118 -13.14 -3.41 -2.22
N ILE A 119 -14.03 -2.66 -1.54
CA ILE A 119 -15.33 -3.18 -1.10
C ILE A 119 -16.24 -3.50 -2.30
N LYS A 120 -16.30 -2.58 -3.26
CA LYS A 120 -17.23 -2.66 -4.39
C LYS A 120 -16.88 -3.72 -5.44
N LEU A 121 -15.62 -3.83 -5.82
CA LEU A 121 -15.19 -4.62 -6.97
C LEU A 121 -14.99 -6.10 -6.60
N PRO A 122 -15.16 -7.05 -7.54
CA PRO A 122 -14.98 -8.48 -7.29
C PRO A 122 -13.51 -8.85 -6.99
N SER A 123 -13.30 -10.06 -6.46
CA SER A 123 -11.99 -10.56 -6.01
C SER A 123 -10.87 -10.43 -7.04
N VAL A 124 -11.18 -10.59 -8.34
CA VAL A 124 -10.22 -10.44 -9.46
C VAL A 124 -9.49 -9.09 -9.49
N ALA A 125 -10.05 -8.02 -8.90
CA ALA A 125 -9.42 -6.71 -8.82
C ALA A 125 -8.63 -6.48 -7.50
N SER A 126 -8.78 -7.36 -6.52
CA SER A 126 -8.33 -7.12 -5.13
C SER A 126 -6.82 -7.02 -5.01
N ASP A 127 -6.08 -7.88 -5.70
CA ASP A 127 -4.62 -7.85 -5.77
C ASP A 127 -4.12 -6.46 -6.20
N LYS A 128 -4.57 -5.97 -7.36
CA LYS A 128 -4.17 -4.66 -7.88
C LYS A 128 -4.58 -3.50 -6.97
N ILE A 129 -5.79 -3.55 -6.41
CA ILE A 129 -6.29 -2.51 -5.50
C ILE A 129 -5.43 -2.45 -4.24
N LEU A 130 -5.10 -3.61 -3.65
CA LEU A 130 -4.26 -3.68 -2.46
C LEU A 130 -2.81 -3.31 -2.77
N HIS A 131 -2.29 -3.65 -3.95
CA HIS A 131 -0.97 -3.23 -4.38
C HIS A 131 -0.89 -1.69 -4.53
N ILE A 132 -1.93 -1.04 -5.07
CA ILE A 132 -2.04 0.43 -5.03
C ILE A 132 -2.06 0.91 -3.57
N GLY A 133 -2.82 0.26 -2.70
CA GLY A 133 -2.83 0.53 -1.25
C GLY A 133 -1.43 0.46 -0.61
N VAL A 134 -0.61 -0.53 -0.97
CA VAL A 134 0.80 -0.64 -0.54
C VAL A 134 1.60 0.58 -0.98
N GLN A 135 1.45 1.03 -2.23
CA GLN A 135 2.13 2.22 -2.73
C GLN A 135 1.68 3.49 -1.98
N LEU A 136 0.37 3.65 -1.75
CA LEU A 136 -0.20 4.77 -1.00
C LEU A 136 0.29 4.80 0.45
N ALA A 137 0.36 3.64 1.12
CA ALA A 137 0.91 3.52 2.47
C ALA A 137 2.44 3.79 2.51
N SER A 138 3.11 3.73 1.36
CA SER A 138 4.56 3.92 1.21
C SER A 138 4.95 5.33 0.73
N VAL A 139 4.01 6.24 0.51
CA VAL A 139 4.31 7.63 0.11
C VAL A 139 5.23 8.29 1.14
N ARG A 140 6.38 8.79 0.68
CA ARG A 140 7.45 9.27 1.56
C ARG A 140 6.96 10.35 2.53
N ARG A 141 7.40 10.25 3.78
CA ARG A 141 7.05 11.20 4.85
C ARG A 141 7.28 12.67 4.51
N THR A 142 8.33 12.97 3.75
CA THR A 142 8.74 14.34 3.42
C THR A 142 7.83 15.03 2.41
N LEU A 143 6.88 14.30 1.80
CA LEU A 143 5.87 14.89 0.94
C LEU A 143 4.88 15.76 1.73
N PHE A 144 4.68 15.48 3.01
CA PHE A 144 3.65 16.07 3.87
C PHE A 144 4.26 17.00 4.93
N ASN A 145 3.46 17.96 5.41
CA ASN A 145 3.72 18.59 6.71
C ASN A 145 3.11 17.73 7.85
N GLY A 146 3.34 18.09 9.10
CA GLY A 146 2.90 17.29 10.25
C GLY A 146 1.39 17.07 10.33
N SER A 147 0.57 18.09 10.04
CA SER A 147 -0.89 17.98 10.12
C SER A 147 -1.46 17.17 8.96
N GLU A 148 -1.04 17.44 7.72
CA GLU A 148 -1.46 16.67 6.55
C GLU A 148 -1.08 15.20 6.68
N ARG A 149 0.10 14.94 7.25
CA ARG A 149 0.59 13.58 7.46
C ARG A 149 -0.27 12.81 8.45
N GLN A 150 -0.68 13.45 9.54
CA GLN A 150 -1.60 12.86 10.51
C GLN A 150 -2.95 12.56 9.85
N THR A 151 -3.51 13.53 9.11
CA THR A 151 -4.77 13.33 8.35
C THR A 151 -4.63 12.17 7.36
N TYR A 152 -3.58 12.15 6.55
CA TYR A 152 -3.35 11.06 5.59
C TYR A 152 -3.26 9.69 6.26
N LEU A 153 -2.56 9.60 7.40
CA LEU A 153 -2.44 8.38 8.19
C LEU A 153 -3.81 7.87 8.67
N GLU A 154 -4.69 8.76 9.12
CA GLU A 154 -6.04 8.39 9.55
C GLU A 154 -6.82 7.69 8.43
N HIS A 155 -6.75 8.20 7.20
CA HIS A 155 -7.37 7.56 6.03
C HIS A 155 -6.75 6.19 5.70
N VAL A 156 -5.42 6.07 5.77
CA VAL A 156 -4.72 4.79 5.52
C VAL A 156 -5.12 3.74 6.57
N VAL A 157 -5.15 4.11 7.86
CA VAL A 157 -5.55 3.19 8.94
C VAL A 157 -7.02 2.80 8.84
N ALA A 158 -7.91 3.74 8.50
CA ALA A 158 -9.33 3.44 8.24
C ALA A 158 -9.49 2.47 7.06
N GLY A 159 -8.65 2.61 6.02
CA GLY A 159 -8.58 1.68 4.90
C GLY A 159 -8.17 0.27 5.30
N VAL A 160 -7.11 0.14 6.10
CA VAL A 160 -6.65 -1.14 6.66
C VAL A 160 -7.76 -1.80 7.48
N LYS A 161 -8.40 -1.05 8.37
CA LYS A 161 -9.55 -1.52 9.17
C LYS A 161 -10.64 -2.09 8.27
N ARG A 162 -11.04 -1.34 7.25
CA ARG A 162 -12.08 -1.72 6.29
C ARG A 162 -11.76 -3.02 5.56
N VAL A 163 -10.50 -3.26 5.21
CA VAL A 163 -10.08 -4.52 4.58
C VAL A 163 -10.20 -5.70 5.55
N ILE A 164 -9.77 -5.56 6.80
CA ILE A 164 -9.84 -6.63 7.82
C ILE A 164 -11.31 -6.96 8.17
N GLU A 165 -12.16 -5.95 8.25
CA GLU A 165 -13.59 -6.12 8.52
C GLU A 165 -14.35 -6.77 7.33
N ASN A 166 -13.72 -6.87 6.15
CA ASN A 166 -14.28 -7.48 4.94
C ASN A 166 -13.30 -8.52 4.35
N PRO A 167 -13.00 -9.62 5.07
CA PRO A 167 -11.88 -10.51 4.76
C PRO A 167 -12.15 -11.48 3.61
N GLU A 168 -13.36 -11.50 3.04
CA GLU A 168 -13.81 -12.45 2.01
C GLU A 168 -12.86 -12.54 0.81
N LYS A 169 -12.21 -11.42 0.45
CA LYS A 169 -11.30 -11.35 -0.70
C LYS A 169 -9.85 -11.65 -0.33
N LEU A 170 -9.54 -11.83 0.96
CA LEU A 170 -8.22 -12.20 1.48
C LEU A 170 -8.01 -13.72 1.53
N THR A 171 -8.98 -14.52 1.08
CA THR A 171 -8.79 -15.96 0.90
C THR A 171 -7.90 -16.29 -0.29
N GLU A 172 -7.73 -15.34 -1.22
CA GLU A 172 -6.85 -15.46 -2.38
C GLU A 172 -5.41 -15.05 -2.02
N GLN A 173 -4.43 -15.90 -2.33
CA GLN A 173 -3.03 -15.68 -1.95
C GLN A 173 -2.46 -14.32 -2.39
N PRO A 174 -2.69 -13.81 -3.63
CA PRO A 174 -2.14 -12.52 -4.05
C PRO A 174 -2.68 -11.35 -3.22
N ALA A 175 -4.00 -11.29 -3.02
CA ALA A 175 -4.64 -10.24 -2.23
C ALA A 175 -4.20 -10.30 -0.76
N PHE A 176 -4.12 -11.51 -0.19
CA PHE A 176 -3.60 -11.71 1.16
C PHE A 176 -2.16 -11.18 1.31
N HIS A 177 -1.30 -11.49 0.35
CA HIS A 177 0.09 -11.05 0.34
C HIS A 177 0.21 -9.52 0.31
N GLU A 178 -0.49 -8.86 -0.61
CA GLU A 178 -0.49 -7.41 -0.72
C GLU A 178 -1.03 -6.74 0.54
N PHE A 179 -2.07 -7.31 1.16
CA PHE A 179 -2.56 -6.80 2.44
C PHE A 179 -1.49 -6.90 3.55
N CYS A 180 -0.80 -8.03 3.66
CA CYS A 180 0.30 -8.21 4.63
C CYS A 180 1.43 -7.19 4.40
N ARG A 181 1.81 -6.97 3.13
CA ARG A 181 2.79 -5.92 2.76
C ARG A 181 2.32 -4.54 3.23
N MET A 182 1.05 -4.21 3.00
CA MET A 182 0.48 -2.91 3.38
C MET A 182 0.53 -2.68 4.89
N VAL A 183 0.20 -3.70 5.69
CA VAL A 183 0.30 -3.65 7.16
C VAL A 183 1.73 -3.35 7.58
N SER A 184 2.73 -4.04 7.01
CA SER A 184 4.14 -3.75 7.29
C SER A 184 4.51 -2.29 6.98
N ARG A 185 4.02 -1.76 5.84
CA ARG A 185 4.28 -0.38 5.43
C ARG A 185 3.78 0.67 6.41
N LEU A 186 2.70 0.41 7.14
CA LEU A 186 2.24 1.32 8.20
C LEU A 186 3.38 1.64 9.18
N LYS A 187 4.07 0.61 9.68
CA LYS A 187 5.10 0.84 10.67
C LYS A 187 6.45 1.26 10.07
N THR A 188 6.75 0.85 8.84
CA THR A 188 7.98 1.32 8.19
C THR A 188 7.89 2.79 7.81
N ASN A 189 6.69 3.28 7.46
CA ASN A 189 6.50 4.64 7.00
C ASN A 189 5.97 5.60 8.08
N PHE A 190 5.29 5.12 9.13
CA PHE A 190 4.73 5.94 10.21
C PHE A 190 5.25 5.53 11.60
N GLN A 191 5.49 6.53 12.45
CA GLN A 191 5.99 6.32 13.80
C GLN A 191 4.87 5.83 14.72
N LEU A 192 5.22 5.09 15.76
CA LEU A 192 4.25 4.58 16.74
C LEU A 192 3.47 5.73 17.42
N CYS A 193 4.13 6.85 17.70
CA CYS A 193 3.50 8.05 18.29
C CYS A 193 2.54 8.78 17.32
N GLU A 194 2.59 8.50 16.01
CA GLU A 194 1.61 8.96 15.03
C GLU A 194 0.41 8.00 14.99
N LEU A 195 0.69 6.70 15.01
CA LEU A 195 -0.33 5.64 14.98
C LEU A 195 -1.26 5.69 16.19
N ILE A 196 -0.73 5.84 17.41
CA ILE A 196 -1.54 5.88 18.65
C ILE A 196 -2.54 7.06 18.65
N LYS A 197 -2.26 8.13 17.91
CA LYS A 197 -3.13 9.30 17.82
C LYS A 197 -4.30 9.11 16.85
N VAL A 198 -4.29 8.06 16.05
CA VAL A 198 -5.39 7.77 15.12
C VAL A 198 -6.63 7.37 15.95
N PRO A 199 -7.82 7.96 15.72
CA PRO A 199 -9.01 7.70 16.53
C PRO A 199 -9.38 6.22 16.69
N ASP A 200 -9.17 5.43 15.63
CA ASP A 200 -9.50 4.00 15.56
C ASP A 200 -8.33 3.07 15.94
N TYR A 201 -7.21 3.60 16.43
CA TYR A 201 -5.98 2.84 16.70
C TYR A 201 -6.24 1.57 17.53
N ALA A 202 -6.95 1.70 18.65
CA ALA A 202 -7.18 0.57 19.55
C ALA A 202 -7.94 -0.58 18.88
N ALA A 203 -8.99 -0.25 18.13
CA ALA A 203 -9.79 -1.23 17.39
C ALA A 203 -8.95 -1.90 16.30
N VAL A 204 -8.19 -1.12 15.52
CA VAL A 204 -7.34 -1.66 14.45
C VAL A 204 -6.23 -2.55 14.99
N MET A 205 -5.61 -2.19 16.12
CA MET A 205 -4.57 -3.00 16.74
C MET A 205 -5.10 -4.36 17.22
N ARG A 206 -6.32 -4.42 17.74
CA ARG A 206 -6.96 -5.69 18.12
C ARG A 206 -7.32 -6.52 16.88
N LEU A 207 -7.91 -5.90 15.86
CA LEU A 207 -8.24 -6.57 14.59
C LEU A 207 -6.99 -7.13 13.90
N LEU A 208 -5.90 -6.36 13.84
CA LEU A 208 -4.63 -6.82 13.29
C LEU A 208 -4.01 -7.96 14.09
N ALA A 209 -4.12 -7.93 15.42
CA ALA A 209 -3.60 -9.00 16.27
C ALA A 209 -4.35 -10.31 16.02
N GLN A 210 -5.69 -10.26 16.00
CA GLN A 210 -6.53 -11.40 15.67
C GLN A 210 -6.24 -11.91 14.26
N PHE A 211 -6.21 -11.03 13.25
CA PHE A 211 -5.87 -11.38 11.88
C PHE A 211 -4.49 -12.05 11.78
N THR A 212 -3.50 -11.56 12.53
CA THR A 212 -2.15 -12.14 12.56
C THR A 212 -2.17 -13.55 13.18
N VAL A 213 -2.88 -13.74 14.29
CA VAL A 213 -3.04 -15.05 14.94
C VAL A 213 -3.71 -16.05 13.99
N GLU A 214 -4.77 -15.65 13.30
CA GLU A 214 -5.46 -16.49 12.31
C GLU A 214 -4.54 -16.82 11.12
N SER A 215 -3.85 -15.81 10.59
CA SER A 215 -2.88 -15.96 9.50
C SER A 215 -1.76 -16.95 9.81
N LEU A 216 -1.24 -16.94 11.05
CA LEU A 216 -0.20 -17.86 11.50
C LEU A 216 -0.66 -19.31 11.58
N ARG A 217 -1.97 -19.55 11.69
CA ARG A 217 -2.58 -20.88 11.71
C ARG A 217 -2.94 -21.38 10.31
N MET A 218 -3.01 -20.49 9.31
CA MET A 218 -3.32 -20.82 7.92
C MET A 218 -2.04 -21.05 7.10
N MET A 219 -1.46 -22.25 7.20
CA MET A 219 -0.15 -22.58 6.61
C MET A 219 -0.04 -22.43 5.08
N GLU A 220 -1.09 -22.78 4.32
CA GLU A 220 -1.02 -22.81 2.85
C GLU A 220 -0.93 -21.42 2.21
N LEU A 221 -1.55 -20.40 2.83
CA LEU A 221 -1.58 -19.02 2.32
C LEU A 221 -0.41 -18.15 2.82
N SER A 222 0.31 -18.60 3.86
CA SER A 222 1.13 -17.72 4.70
C SER A 222 2.64 -17.79 4.47
N ALA A 223 3.16 -18.80 3.75
CA ALA A 223 4.59 -19.17 3.79
C ALA A 223 5.59 -18.02 3.60
N ASN A 224 5.26 -16.99 2.80
CA ASN A 224 6.09 -15.78 2.62
C ASN A 224 5.41 -14.48 3.09
N SER A 225 4.10 -14.51 3.38
CA SER A 225 3.31 -13.31 3.69
C SER A 225 3.31 -12.98 5.19
N THR A 226 3.38 -13.99 6.07
CA THR A 226 3.44 -13.77 7.53
C THR A 226 4.68 -13.01 7.97
N TYR A 227 5.75 -13.06 7.18
CA TYR A 227 6.95 -12.26 7.42
C TYR A 227 6.60 -10.77 7.60
N PHE A 228 5.77 -10.21 6.71
CA PHE A 228 5.40 -8.78 6.78
C PHE A 228 4.62 -8.44 8.05
N LEU A 229 3.72 -9.32 8.48
CA LEU A 229 2.96 -9.14 9.73
C LEU A 229 3.89 -9.18 10.94
N LEU A 230 4.79 -10.17 11.00
CA LEU A 230 5.75 -10.30 12.09
C LEU A 230 6.73 -9.12 12.13
N THR A 231 7.18 -8.63 10.96
CA THR A 231 8.01 -7.42 10.86
C THR A 231 7.26 -6.19 11.36
N PHE A 232 5.97 -6.04 11.05
CA PHE A 232 5.15 -4.97 11.64
C PHE A 232 5.19 -5.03 13.18
N TRP A 233 4.85 -6.17 13.77
CA TRP A 233 4.82 -6.33 15.24
C TRP A 233 6.18 -6.13 15.89
N GLN A 234 7.24 -6.69 15.30
CA GLN A 234 8.61 -6.50 15.77
C GLN A 234 9.02 -5.02 15.75
N ARG A 235 8.73 -4.29 14.66
CA ARG A 235 9.03 -2.85 14.57
C ARG A 235 8.15 -2.02 15.51
N MET A 236 6.91 -2.44 15.80
CA MET A 236 6.03 -1.79 16.78
C MET A 236 6.61 -1.92 18.20
N VAL A 237 6.96 -3.13 18.64
CA VAL A 237 7.51 -3.39 19.98
C VAL A 237 8.86 -2.70 20.18
N THR A 238 9.75 -2.75 19.20
CA THR A 238 11.06 -2.07 19.28
C THR A 238 10.94 -0.54 19.36
N SER A 239 9.78 0.03 19.00
CA SER A 239 9.53 1.47 19.09
C SER A 239 8.99 1.92 20.46
N VAL A 240 8.55 1.00 21.32
CA VAL A 240 7.95 1.31 22.64
C VAL A 240 8.85 2.18 23.53
N PRO A 241 10.18 1.94 23.64
CA PRO A 241 11.05 2.76 24.49
C PRO A 241 11.10 4.25 24.09
N TYR A 242 10.69 4.59 22.86
CA TYR A 242 10.70 5.96 22.34
C TYR A 242 9.33 6.66 22.49
N VAL A 243 8.34 5.99 23.06
CA VAL A 243 6.99 6.52 23.30
C VAL A 243 6.85 6.88 24.78
N ARG A 244 6.02 7.89 25.08
CA ARG A 244 5.76 8.31 26.46
C ARG A 244 5.00 7.20 27.21
N SER A 245 5.41 6.91 28.44
CA SER A 245 4.86 5.82 29.26
C SER A 245 3.36 5.93 29.58
N SER A 246 2.75 7.10 29.38
CA SER A 246 1.32 7.33 29.59
C SER A 246 0.43 6.98 28.39
N GLU A 247 1.01 6.66 27.23
CA GLU A 247 0.26 6.35 26.01
C GLU A 247 -0.07 4.84 25.95
N ASP A 248 -1.36 4.50 25.86
CA ASP A 248 -1.80 3.11 25.76
C ASP A 248 -1.61 2.59 24.33
N HIS A 249 -0.53 1.85 24.13
CA HIS A 249 -0.14 1.28 22.84
C HIS A 249 -0.71 -0.12 22.59
N LEU A 250 -1.36 -0.77 23.56
CA LEU A 250 -1.91 -2.15 23.49
C LEU A 250 -0.94 -3.30 23.15
N LEU A 251 0.32 -3.03 22.79
CA LEU A 251 1.31 -4.04 22.40
C LEU A 251 1.57 -5.09 23.49
N ASN A 252 1.45 -4.73 24.77
CA ASN A 252 1.53 -5.65 25.91
C ASN A 252 0.39 -6.67 25.96
N LEU A 253 -0.73 -6.41 25.29
CA LEU A 253 -1.86 -7.33 25.16
C LEU A 253 -1.75 -8.13 23.86
N CYS A 254 -1.52 -7.47 22.72
CA CYS A 254 -1.50 -8.12 21.41
C CYS A 254 -0.29 -9.03 21.19
N CYS A 255 0.92 -8.59 21.56
CA CYS A 255 2.14 -9.34 21.22
C CYS A 255 2.26 -10.70 21.92
N PRO A 256 1.87 -10.87 23.19
CA PRO A 256 1.84 -12.20 23.81
C PRO A 256 0.90 -13.18 23.09
N GLU A 257 -0.30 -12.74 22.67
CA GLU A 257 -1.26 -13.57 21.93
C GLU A 257 -0.66 -14.07 20.60
N ILE A 258 0.00 -13.17 19.85
CA ILE A 258 0.66 -13.49 18.58
C ILE A 258 1.85 -14.43 18.80
N MET A 259 2.65 -14.21 19.84
CA MET A 259 3.79 -15.07 20.17
C MET A 259 3.33 -16.50 20.49
N THR A 260 2.27 -16.65 21.28
CA THR A 260 1.69 -17.97 21.56
C THR A 260 1.24 -18.66 20.28
N ALA A 261 0.49 -17.97 19.42
CA ALA A 261 0.03 -18.53 18.15
C ALA A 261 1.19 -18.92 17.21
N PHE A 262 2.26 -18.13 17.18
CA PHE A 262 3.47 -18.45 16.41
C PHE A 262 4.17 -19.71 16.93
N VAL A 263 4.33 -19.85 18.25
CA VAL A 263 4.94 -21.05 18.85
C VAL A 263 4.07 -22.28 18.59
N GLU A 264 2.75 -22.17 18.80
CA GLU A 264 1.79 -23.25 18.52
C GLU A 264 1.87 -23.74 17.07
N SER A 265 1.92 -22.82 16.09
CA SER A 265 1.97 -23.20 14.67
C SER A 265 3.29 -23.86 14.27
N ARG A 266 4.37 -23.70 15.04
CA ARG A 266 5.64 -24.39 14.81
C ARG A 266 5.77 -25.72 15.54
N LEU A 267 5.01 -25.92 16.63
CA LEU A 267 5.00 -27.17 17.40
C LEU A 267 3.98 -28.19 16.88
N GLN A 268 2.92 -27.75 16.20
CA GLN A 268 1.89 -28.63 15.62
C GLN A 268 2.27 -29.15 14.21
N ASN A 269 3.50 -28.90 13.77
CA ASN A 269 4.09 -29.39 12.52
C ASN A 269 5.16 -30.46 12.78
#